data_AF-A0A3N5X2K4-F1
#
_entry.id   AF-A0A3N5X2K4-F1
#
_cell.length_a   1.000
_cell.length_b   1.000
_cell.length_c   1.000
_cell.angle_alpha   90.00
_cell.angle_beta   90.00
_cell.angle_gamma   90.00
#
_symmetry.space_group_name_H-M   'P 1'
#
loop_
_entity.id
_entity.type
_entity.pdbx_description
1 polymer ?
#
loop_
_entity_poly.entity_id
_entity_poly.type
_entity_poly.pdbx_seq_one_letter_code
_entity_poly.pdbx_strand_id
1 'polypeptide(L)'
;MSGMLEAMAELTGRDVIEHLQQLAAPMKGMRVVHVNSTRVGGGVAEILAKLVPLKRELGIDATWEVVTGEEEFYRCTKSFHNGLQGNIAPVSDRLLRTFEETGRRNAEELRAKLEEADAVFIHDPQPAPLLKYTPGRKGKWVWRCHIDVSRPYRPTWKYLRGFVADYDASIFSLAAFAQPLPHPEYLITPSIDPLGEKNLE
;
A
#
# COMPACT_ATOMS: atom_id res chain seq x y z
N MET A 1 -10.66 -18.98 -22.31
CA MET A 1 -10.47 -18.77 -20.87
C MET A 1 -11.28 -17.53 -20.51
N SER A 2 -12.34 -17.66 -19.71
CA SER A 2 -13.06 -16.48 -19.25
C SER A 2 -12.15 -15.68 -18.30
N GLY A 3 -12.16 -14.36 -18.41
CA GLY A 3 -11.32 -13.47 -17.59
C GLY A 3 -11.75 -13.47 -16.13
N MET A 4 -10.90 -12.95 -15.24
CA MET A 4 -11.19 -12.83 -13.81
C MET A 4 -12.47 -12.03 -13.54
N LEU A 5 -12.77 -11.01 -14.35
CA LEU A 5 -14.02 -10.25 -14.28
C LEU A 5 -15.26 -11.10 -14.57
N GLU A 6 -15.19 -12.05 -15.51
CA GLU A 6 -16.33 -12.94 -15.80
C GLU A 6 -16.57 -13.89 -14.63
N ALA A 7 -15.50 -14.46 -14.05
CA ALA A 7 -15.61 -15.29 -12.85
C ALA A 7 -16.15 -14.51 -11.65
N MET A 8 -15.79 -13.24 -11.49
CA MET A 8 -16.41 -12.37 -10.48
C MET A 8 -17.87 -12.06 -10.78
N ALA A 9 -18.25 -11.89 -12.05
CA ALA A 9 -19.63 -11.63 -12.45
C ALA A 9 -20.58 -12.77 -12.04
N GLU A 10 -20.11 -14.02 -12.05
CA GLU A 10 -20.88 -15.18 -11.58
C GLU A 10 -21.23 -15.10 -10.09
N LEU A 11 -20.41 -14.41 -9.29
CA LEU A 11 -20.57 -14.28 -7.84
C LEU A 11 -21.26 -12.98 -7.43
N THR A 12 -20.92 -11.86 -8.08
CA THR A 12 -21.40 -10.52 -7.69
C THR A 12 -22.59 -10.05 -8.51
N GLY A 13 -22.90 -10.71 -9.63
CA GLY A 13 -23.81 -10.21 -10.65
C GLY A 13 -23.08 -9.41 -11.73
N ARG A 14 -23.62 -9.46 -12.96
CA ARG A 14 -23.06 -8.78 -14.14
C ARG A 14 -23.19 -7.26 -14.05
N ASP A 15 -24.27 -6.77 -13.46
CA ASP A 15 -24.53 -5.34 -13.23
C ASP A 15 -23.44 -4.68 -12.37
N VAL A 16 -22.93 -5.39 -11.36
CA VAL A 16 -21.81 -4.92 -10.53
C VAL A 16 -20.54 -4.76 -11.36
N ILE A 17 -20.25 -5.72 -12.26
CA ILE A 17 -19.08 -5.67 -13.13
C ILE A 17 -19.21 -4.58 -14.18
N GLU A 18 -20.39 -4.40 -14.78
CA GLU A 18 -20.67 -3.32 -15.72
C GLU A 18 -20.49 -1.94 -15.05
N HIS A 19 -20.99 -1.76 -13.83
CA HIS A 19 -20.79 -0.53 -13.08
C HIS A 19 -19.30 -0.30 -12.75
N LEU A 20 -18.57 -1.34 -12.35
CA LEU A 20 -17.12 -1.24 -12.12
C LEU A 20 -16.37 -0.83 -13.40
N GLN A 21 -16.74 -1.37 -14.55
CA GLN A 21 -16.17 -0.99 -15.85
C GLN A 21 -16.47 0.48 -16.20
N GLN A 22 -17.68 0.97 -15.93
CA GLN A 22 -18.02 2.39 -16.14
C GLN A 22 -17.17 3.31 -15.25
N LEU A 23 -16.94 2.94 -13.99
CA LEU A 23 -16.08 3.70 -13.07
C LEU A 23 -14.61 3.67 -13.48
N ALA A 24 -14.14 2.56 -14.06
CA ALA A 24 -12.76 2.41 -14.52
C ALA A 24 -12.50 3.05 -15.90
N ALA A 25 -13.53 3.27 -16.72
CA ALA A 25 -13.41 3.84 -18.05
C ALA A 25 -12.56 5.14 -18.13
N PRO A 26 -12.76 6.16 -17.25
CA PRO A 26 -11.91 7.36 -17.26
C PRO A 26 -10.47 7.12 -16.81
N MET A 27 -10.18 5.97 -16.18
CA MET A 27 -8.85 5.59 -15.68
C MET A 27 -8.08 4.71 -16.67
N LYS A 28 -8.65 4.42 -17.84
CA LYS A 28 -8.02 3.54 -18.83
C LYS A 28 -6.66 4.09 -19.27
N GLY A 29 -5.63 3.25 -19.18
CA GLY A 29 -4.25 3.59 -19.48
C GLY A 29 -3.50 4.33 -18.37
N MET A 30 -4.15 4.65 -17.25
CA MET A 30 -3.45 5.24 -16.09
C MET A 30 -2.42 4.26 -15.53
N ARG A 31 -1.22 4.77 -15.25
CA ARG A 31 -0.13 4.03 -14.64
C ARG A 31 -0.27 4.06 -13.13
N VAL A 32 -0.58 2.90 -12.55
CA VAL A 32 -0.80 2.76 -11.10
C VAL A 32 0.23 1.81 -10.51
N VAL A 33 1.04 2.29 -9.58
CA VAL A 33 2.08 1.48 -8.93
C VAL A 33 1.68 1.16 -7.51
N HIS A 34 1.69 -0.12 -7.14
CA HIS A 34 1.56 -0.59 -5.77
C HIS A 34 2.93 -0.97 -5.22
N VAL A 35 3.29 -0.51 -4.02
CA VAL A 35 4.54 -0.87 -3.36
C VAL A 35 4.28 -1.38 -1.95
N ASN A 36 4.78 -2.58 -1.63
CA ASN A 36 4.76 -3.16 -0.28
C ASN A 36 6.12 -3.82 0.05
N SER A 37 6.19 -4.58 1.15
CA SER A 37 7.44 -5.22 1.61
C SER A 37 7.59 -6.71 1.30
N THR A 38 6.61 -7.38 0.68
CA THR A 38 6.73 -8.80 0.31
C THR A 38 5.77 -9.21 -0.81
N ARG A 39 6.21 -10.12 -1.69
CA ARG A 39 5.34 -10.77 -2.69
C ARG A 39 4.60 -12.00 -2.17
N VAL A 40 5.07 -12.59 -1.07
CA VAL A 40 4.57 -13.87 -0.54
C VAL A 40 4.38 -13.76 0.96
N GLY A 41 3.26 -14.27 1.45
CA GLY A 41 2.91 -14.24 2.87
C GLY A 41 2.36 -12.88 3.30
N GLY A 42 1.29 -12.93 4.11
CA GLY A 42 0.62 -11.74 4.64
C GLY A 42 -0.55 -11.25 3.78
N GLY A 43 -1.56 -10.66 4.42
CA GLY A 43 -2.82 -10.28 3.78
C GLY A 43 -2.66 -9.24 2.65
N VAL A 44 -1.66 -8.36 2.73
CA VAL A 44 -1.40 -7.36 1.68
C VAL A 44 -0.98 -8.03 0.37
N ALA A 45 -0.09 -9.04 0.44
CA ALA A 45 0.37 -9.75 -0.76
C ALA A 45 -0.77 -10.53 -1.42
N GLU A 46 -1.64 -11.16 -0.63
CA GLU A 46 -2.83 -11.86 -1.12
C GLU A 46 -3.81 -10.90 -1.83
N ILE A 47 -4.05 -9.72 -1.23
CA ILE A 47 -4.90 -8.69 -1.84
C ILE A 47 -4.30 -8.24 -3.18
N LEU A 48 -3.01 -7.89 -3.21
CA LEU A 48 -2.36 -7.37 -4.41
C LEU A 48 -2.24 -8.40 -5.53
N ALA A 49 -2.05 -9.69 -5.20
CA ALA A 49 -2.03 -10.78 -6.16
C ALA A 49 -3.32 -10.87 -6.99
N LYS A 50 -4.45 -10.37 -6.46
CA LYS A 50 -5.76 -10.38 -7.11
C LYS A 50 -6.17 -9.01 -7.63
N LEU A 51 -5.94 -7.96 -6.84
CA LEU A 51 -6.31 -6.58 -7.18
C LEU A 51 -5.55 -6.07 -8.41
N VAL A 52 -4.27 -6.42 -8.57
CA VAL A 52 -3.44 -5.91 -9.67
C VAL A 52 -3.89 -6.50 -11.02
N PRO A 53 -4.07 -7.83 -11.19
CA PRO A 53 -4.69 -8.39 -12.39
C PRO A 53 -6.08 -7.83 -12.68
N LEU A 54 -6.93 -7.67 -11.66
CA LEU A 54 -8.28 -7.11 -11.82
C LEU A 54 -8.24 -5.69 -12.40
N LYS A 55 -7.35 -4.83 -11.89
CA LYS A 55 -7.13 -3.49 -12.45
C LYS A 55 -6.68 -3.53 -13.91
N ARG A 56 -5.83 -4.49 -14.27
CA ARG A 56 -5.38 -4.68 -15.67
C ARG A 56 -6.51 -5.11 -16.59
N GLU A 57 -7.39 -6.01 -16.16
CA GLU A 57 -8.58 -6.37 -16.93
C GLU A 57 -9.54 -5.19 -17.14
N LEU A 58 -9.56 -4.24 -16.20
CA LEU A 58 -10.30 -2.97 -16.33
C LEU A 58 -9.57 -1.92 -17.19
N GLY A 59 -8.41 -2.26 -17.77
CA GLY A 59 -7.65 -1.38 -18.67
C GLY A 59 -6.74 -0.37 -17.96
N ILE A 60 -6.47 -0.54 -16.67
CA ILE A 60 -5.51 0.27 -15.90
C ILE A 60 -4.13 -0.40 -15.99
N ASP A 61 -3.08 0.37 -16.28
CA ASP A 61 -1.70 -0.13 -16.28
C ASP A 61 -1.17 -0.25 -14.84
N ALA A 62 -1.70 -1.24 -14.12
CA ALA A 62 -1.36 -1.49 -12.74
C ALA A 62 -0.10 -2.37 -12.61
N THR A 63 0.83 -1.96 -11.75
CA THR A 63 2.06 -2.72 -11.44
C THR A 63 2.21 -2.90 -9.94
N TRP A 64 3.02 -3.88 -9.55
CA TRP A 64 3.29 -4.21 -8.16
C TRP A 64 4.78 -4.43 -7.95
N GLU A 65 5.38 -3.54 -7.17
CA GLU A 65 6.78 -3.55 -6.78
C GLU A 65 6.91 -3.86 -5.29
N VAL A 66 8.08 -4.38 -4.91
CA VAL A 66 8.37 -4.76 -3.53
C VAL A 66 9.69 -4.14 -3.12
N VAL A 67 9.71 -3.49 -1.96
CA VAL A 67 10.97 -2.99 -1.41
C VAL A 67 11.80 -4.14 -0.89
N THR A 68 13.11 -4.05 -1.11
CA THR A 68 14.09 -5.00 -0.58
C THR A 68 14.93 -4.34 0.50
N GLY A 69 15.35 -5.11 1.49
CA GLY A 69 16.15 -4.61 2.60
C GLY A 69 16.91 -5.73 3.28
N GLU A 70 17.89 -5.36 4.09
CA GLU A 70 18.65 -6.31 4.89
C GLU A 70 17.93 -6.63 6.21
N GLU A 71 18.46 -7.58 6.98
CA GLU A 71 17.85 -8.04 8.24
C GLU A 71 17.54 -6.88 9.20
N GLU A 72 18.43 -5.89 9.28
CA GLU A 72 18.25 -4.72 10.13
C GLU A 72 17.06 -3.83 9.70
N PHE A 73 16.78 -3.73 8.39
CA PHE A 73 15.58 -3.06 7.89
C PHE A 73 14.32 -3.78 8.35
N TYR A 74 14.28 -5.11 8.24
CA TYR A 74 13.13 -5.89 8.70
C TYR A 74 12.96 -5.87 10.22
N ARG A 75 14.07 -5.80 10.97
CA ARG A 75 14.04 -5.61 12.43
C ARG A 75 13.48 -4.24 12.82
N CYS A 76 13.88 -3.19 12.11
CA CYS A 76 13.37 -1.84 12.28
C CYS A 76 11.85 -1.78 12.01
N THR A 77 11.43 -2.28 10.85
CA THR A 77 10.02 -2.25 10.43
C THR A 77 9.12 -3.14 11.29
N LYS A 78 9.62 -4.27 11.81
CA LYS A 78 8.89 -5.06 12.83
C LYS A 78 8.69 -4.28 14.13
N SER A 79 9.69 -3.51 14.55
CA SER A 79 9.58 -2.64 15.73
C SER A 79 8.59 -1.50 15.49
N PHE A 80 8.56 -0.94 14.28
CA PHE A 80 7.53 0.02 13.88
C PHE A 80 6.13 -0.57 13.89
N HIS A 81 5.94 -1.76 13.31
CA HIS A 81 4.65 -2.45 13.30
C HIS A 81 4.11 -2.64 14.73
N ASN A 82 4.95 -3.19 15.62
CA ASN A 82 4.59 -3.37 17.03
C ASN A 82 4.33 -2.03 17.74
N GLY A 83 5.18 -1.03 17.49
CA GLY A 83 5.07 0.30 18.08
C GLY A 83 3.78 1.01 17.67
N LEU A 84 3.41 0.93 16.41
CA LEU A 84 2.18 1.53 15.89
C LEU A 84 0.92 0.89 16.47
N GLN A 85 0.96 -0.42 16.73
CA GLN A 85 -0.13 -1.15 17.38
C GLN A 85 -0.11 -1.04 18.93
N GLY A 86 0.68 -0.11 19.47
CA GLY A 86 0.64 0.29 20.89
C GLY A 86 1.66 -0.40 21.81
N ASN A 87 2.51 -1.29 21.29
CA ASN A 87 3.58 -1.87 22.10
C ASN A 87 4.71 -0.86 22.31
N ILE A 88 5.37 -0.91 23.48
CA ILE A 88 6.61 -0.17 23.69
C ILE A 88 7.73 -0.86 22.89
N ALA A 89 8.05 -0.31 21.73
CA ALA A 89 9.06 -0.84 20.81
C ALA A 89 10.05 0.26 20.40
N PRO A 90 11.04 0.59 21.25
CA PRO A 90 12.07 1.56 20.92
C PRO A 90 12.90 1.09 19.73
N VAL A 91 13.22 2.04 18.84
CA VAL A 91 14.08 1.80 17.68
C VAL A 91 15.34 2.61 17.85
N SER A 92 16.51 1.97 17.73
CA SER A 92 17.79 2.66 17.86
C SER A 92 18.10 3.52 16.65
N ASP A 93 18.87 4.60 16.83
CA ASP A 93 19.28 5.48 15.73
C ASP A 93 19.98 4.74 14.59
N ARG A 94 20.69 3.65 14.91
CA ARG A 94 21.31 2.77 13.91
C ARG A 94 20.25 2.14 13.00
N LEU A 95 19.19 1.58 13.57
CA LEU A 95 18.10 0.98 12.79
C LEU A 95 17.29 2.03 12.02
N LEU A 96 17.13 3.24 12.57
CA LEU A 96 16.49 4.36 11.87
C LEU A 96 17.30 4.79 10.64
N ARG A 97 18.64 4.90 10.76
CA ARG A 97 19.53 5.16 9.62
C ARG A 97 19.44 4.07 8.56
N THR A 98 19.49 2.80 8.96
CA THR A 98 19.34 1.68 8.02
C THR A 98 17.99 1.73 7.29
N PHE A 99 16.92 2.13 7.98
CA PHE A 99 15.59 2.30 7.37
C PHE A 99 15.57 3.42 6.32
N GLU A 100 16.13 4.59 6.63
CA GLU A 100 16.21 5.70 5.68
C GLU A 100 17.12 5.38 4.47
N GLU A 101 18.28 4.77 4.70
CA GLU A 101 19.20 4.36 3.64
C GLU A 101 18.57 3.30 2.71
N THR A 102 17.86 2.34 3.30
CA THR A 102 17.11 1.32 2.54
C THR A 102 15.99 1.98 1.72
N GLY A 103 15.23 2.91 2.31
CA GLY A 103 14.21 3.68 1.60
C GLY A 103 14.78 4.47 0.42
N ARG A 104 15.92 5.13 0.61
CA ARG A 104 16.61 5.87 -0.46
C ARG A 104 17.07 4.95 -1.60
N ARG A 105 17.65 3.80 -1.28
CA ARG A 105 18.08 2.80 -2.29
C ARG A 105 16.91 2.28 -3.11
N ASN A 106 15.82 1.88 -2.45
CA ASN A 106 14.63 1.41 -3.15
C ASN A 106 13.98 2.49 -4.01
N ALA A 107 13.96 3.75 -3.54
CA ALA A 107 13.45 4.86 -4.34
C ALA A 107 14.28 5.09 -5.60
N GLU A 108 15.60 4.91 -5.53
CA GLU A 108 16.48 5.00 -6.70
C GLU A 108 16.24 3.86 -7.68
N GLU A 109 16.19 2.61 -7.19
CA GLU A 109 15.94 1.42 -8.01
C GLU A 109 14.57 1.47 -8.71
N LEU A 110 13.56 2.04 -8.06
CA LEU A 110 12.20 2.15 -8.58
C LEU A 110 11.89 3.51 -9.24
N ARG A 111 12.87 4.43 -9.30
CA ARG A 111 12.67 5.85 -9.67
C ARG A 111 11.87 6.02 -10.95
N ALA A 112 12.29 5.36 -12.04
CA ALA A 112 11.65 5.51 -13.34
C ALA A 112 10.16 5.14 -13.30
N LYS A 113 9.80 4.06 -12.60
CA LYS A 113 8.40 3.63 -12.46
C LYS A 113 7.60 4.59 -11.57
N LEU A 114 8.19 5.03 -10.47
CA LEU A 114 7.52 5.85 -9.46
C LEU A 114 7.31 7.30 -9.91
N GLU A 115 8.27 7.89 -10.63
CA GLU A 115 8.17 9.27 -11.11
C GLU A 115 7.16 9.43 -12.26
N GLU A 116 7.03 8.38 -13.08
CA GLU A 116 6.14 8.36 -14.23
C GLU A 116 4.70 7.92 -13.93
N ALA A 117 4.46 7.31 -12.76
CA ALA A 117 3.13 6.86 -12.36
C ALA A 117 2.15 8.02 -12.20
N ASP A 118 0.90 7.80 -12.60
CA ASP A 118 -0.22 8.72 -12.37
C ASP A 118 -0.73 8.58 -10.92
N ALA A 119 -0.62 7.39 -10.35
CA ALA A 119 -0.87 7.14 -8.93
C ALA A 119 0.07 6.08 -8.34
N VAL A 120 0.53 6.32 -7.10
CA VAL A 120 1.36 5.40 -6.34
C VAL A 120 0.69 5.08 -5.01
N PHE A 121 0.50 3.79 -4.72
CA PHE A 121 -0.02 3.28 -3.46
C PHE A 121 1.11 2.66 -2.65
N ILE A 122 1.42 3.27 -1.52
CA ILE A 122 2.43 2.79 -0.58
C ILE A 122 1.71 2.06 0.56
N HIS A 123 1.93 0.75 0.65
CA HIS A 123 1.28 -0.10 1.63
C HIS A 123 2.13 -0.25 2.88
N ASP A 124 1.55 0.10 4.03
CA ASP A 124 2.15 -0.03 5.36
C ASP A 124 3.41 0.85 5.59
N PRO A 125 4.04 0.81 6.78
CA PRO A 125 5.15 1.70 7.11
C PRO A 125 6.48 1.43 6.38
N GLN A 126 6.69 0.20 5.90
CA GLN A 126 8.00 -0.24 5.39
C GLN A 126 8.45 0.56 4.16
N PRO A 127 7.60 0.80 3.15
CA PRO A 127 7.92 1.67 2.01
C PRO A 127 7.52 3.14 2.20
N ALA A 128 7.04 3.55 3.38
CA ALA A 128 6.60 4.93 3.64
C ALA A 128 7.62 6.02 3.24
N PRO A 129 8.95 5.83 3.39
CA PRO A 129 9.93 6.85 3.01
C PRO A 129 10.08 7.09 1.52
N LEU A 130 9.55 6.23 0.64
CA LEU A 130 9.75 6.36 -0.80
C LEU A 130 9.32 7.74 -1.33
N LEU A 131 8.20 8.28 -0.85
CA LEU A 131 7.74 9.61 -1.22
C LEU A 131 8.81 10.70 -1.03
N LYS A 132 9.49 10.70 0.13
CA LYS A 132 10.55 11.67 0.48
C LYS A 132 11.72 11.61 -0.52
N TYR A 133 12.01 10.42 -1.05
CA TYR A 133 13.14 10.18 -1.94
C TYR A 133 12.76 10.15 -3.43
N THR A 134 11.52 10.47 -3.77
CA THR A 134 11.04 10.61 -5.16
C THR A 134 10.55 12.05 -5.42
N PRO A 135 11.47 13.04 -5.51
CA PRO A 135 11.10 14.43 -5.71
C PRO A 135 10.57 14.73 -7.12
N GLY A 136 10.95 13.94 -8.13
CA GLY A 136 10.52 14.10 -9.53
C GLY A 136 9.13 13.55 -9.85
N ARG A 137 8.33 13.19 -8.84
CA ARG A 137 7.01 12.58 -9.02
C ARG A 137 6.04 13.51 -9.76
N LYS A 138 5.23 12.93 -10.64
CA LYS A 138 4.15 13.63 -11.35
C LYS A 138 2.76 13.30 -10.79
N GLY A 139 2.54 12.03 -10.45
CA GLY A 139 1.26 11.52 -9.97
C GLY A 139 0.99 11.72 -8.48
N LYS A 140 -0.17 11.21 -8.06
CA LYS A 140 -0.65 11.25 -6.68
C LYS A 140 -0.14 10.08 -5.85
N TRP A 141 0.24 10.34 -4.62
CA TRP A 141 0.78 9.34 -3.70
C TRP A 141 -0.18 9.11 -2.54
N VAL A 142 -0.55 7.85 -2.34
CA VAL A 142 -1.52 7.43 -1.34
C VAL A 142 -0.89 6.45 -0.38
N TRP A 143 -0.92 6.76 0.91
CA TRP A 143 -0.47 5.84 1.94
C TRP A 143 -1.64 4.95 2.39
N ARG A 144 -1.55 3.65 2.13
CA ARG A 144 -2.53 2.66 2.58
C ARG A 144 -2.01 1.98 3.85
N CYS A 145 -2.56 2.36 4.99
CA CYS A 145 -2.26 1.74 6.27
C CYS A 145 -3.20 0.56 6.54
N HIS A 146 -2.66 -0.64 6.71
CA HIS A 146 -3.45 -1.85 6.97
C HIS A 146 -3.48 -2.25 8.44
N ILE A 147 -2.77 -1.53 9.30
CA ILE A 147 -2.66 -1.80 10.74
C ILE A 147 -3.43 -0.78 11.56
N ASP A 148 -3.70 -1.14 12.82
CA ASP A 148 -4.26 -0.23 13.81
C ASP A 148 -3.19 0.76 14.29
N VAL A 149 -3.41 2.05 14.05
CA VAL A 149 -2.57 3.15 14.55
C VAL A 149 -3.33 4.02 15.57
N SER A 150 -4.42 3.53 16.17
CA SER A 150 -5.28 4.27 17.10
C SER A 150 -4.57 4.73 18.38
N ARG A 151 -3.67 3.90 18.90
CA ARG A 151 -2.93 4.14 20.16
C ARG A 151 -1.45 3.77 20.02
N PRO A 152 -0.70 4.47 19.16
CA PRO A 152 0.66 4.08 18.86
C PRO A 152 1.61 4.53 19.96
N TYR A 153 2.72 3.81 20.10
CA TYR A 153 3.87 4.28 20.86
C TYR A 153 4.36 5.61 20.27
N ARG A 154 4.21 6.69 21.05
CA ARG A 154 4.35 8.08 20.59
C ARG A 154 5.65 8.35 19.82
N PRO A 155 6.84 7.85 20.23
CA PRO A 155 8.07 8.05 19.48
C PRO A 155 8.03 7.44 18.07
N THR A 156 7.50 6.22 17.94
CA THR A 156 7.34 5.54 16.65
C THR A 156 6.41 6.33 15.73
N TRP A 157 5.25 6.75 16.23
CA TRP A 157 4.32 7.57 15.44
C TRP A 157 4.91 8.91 15.05
N LYS A 158 5.56 9.62 15.99
CA LYS A 158 6.20 10.91 15.70
C LYS A 158 7.24 10.80 14.58
N TYR A 159 8.02 9.73 14.58
CA TYR A 159 9.01 9.46 13.54
C TYR A 159 8.33 9.17 12.19
N LEU A 160 7.41 8.21 12.13
CA LEU A 160 6.76 7.81 10.89
C LEU A 160 5.85 8.88 10.29
N ARG A 161 5.19 9.69 11.14
CA ARG A 161 4.40 10.85 10.70
C ARG A 161 5.22 11.81 9.84
N GLY A 162 6.53 11.92 10.09
CA GLY A 162 7.43 12.72 9.27
C GLY A 162 7.61 12.21 7.83
N PHE A 163 7.21 10.97 7.52
CA PHE A 163 7.19 10.44 6.16
C PHE A 163 5.78 10.42 5.58
N VAL A 164 4.76 10.10 6.38
CA VAL A 164 3.39 9.90 5.87
C VAL A 164 2.58 11.18 5.75
N ALA A 165 2.98 12.28 6.42
CA ALA A 165 2.22 13.55 6.40
C ALA A 165 2.24 14.28 5.06
N ASP A 166 3.19 13.99 4.17
CA ASP A 166 3.32 14.66 2.88
C ASP A 166 2.59 13.93 1.73
N TYR A 167 1.92 12.81 2.03
CA TYR A 167 1.13 12.06 1.05
C TYR A 167 -0.12 12.87 0.64
N ASP A 168 -0.61 12.65 -0.59
CA ASP A 168 -1.81 13.32 -1.08
C ASP A 168 -3.09 12.81 -0.40
N ALA A 169 -3.06 11.56 0.06
CA ALA A 169 -4.15 10.93 0.80
C ALA A 169 -3.65 9.78 1.67
N SER A 170 -4.47 9.37 2.63
CA SER A 170 -4.29 8.11 3.34
C SER A 170 -5.55 7.28 3.33
N ILE A 171 -5.38 5.97 3.44
CA ILE A 171 -6.50 5.04 3.48
C ILE A 171 -6.34 4.11 4.67
N PHE A 172 -7.40 3.99 5.47
CA PHE A 172 -7.49 3.10 6.62
C PHE A 172 -8.65 2.12 6.45
N SER A 173 -8.63 1.03 7.21
CA SER A 173 -9.73 0.05 7.23
C SER A 173 -10.93 0.53 8.06
N LEU A 174 -10.66 1.29 9.13
CA LEU A 174 -11.65 1.80 10.06
C LEU A 174 -11.22 3.18 10.56
N ALA A 175 -12.19 4.07 10.81
CA ALA A 175 -11.91 5.39 11.40
C ALA A 175 -11.21 5.28 12.75
N ALA A 176 -11.60 4.27 13.55
CA ALA A 176 -11.02 4.02 14.86
C ALA A 176 -9.52 3.69 14.80
N PHE A 177 -9.00 3.22 13.66
CA PHE A 177 -7.59 2.89 13.49
C PHE A 177 -6.73 4.09 13.10
N ALA A 178 -7.33 5.20 12.67
CA ALA A 178 -6.61 6.31 12.08
C ALA A 178 -6.03 7.28 13.14
N GLN A 179 -4.94 7.95 12.76
CA GLN A 179 -4.43 9.13 13.44
C GLN A 179 -4.62 10.32 12.50
N PRO A 180 -5.00 11.50 13.00
CA PRO A 180 -5.26 12.66 12.15
C PRO A 180 -4.01 13.05 11.36
N LEU A 181 -4.18 13.12 10.04
CA LEU A 181 -3.18 13.55 9.07
C LEU A 181 -3.62 14.86 8.39
N PRO A 182 -2.68 15.66 7.82
CA PRO A 182 -3.01 16.97 7.25
C PRO A 182 -3.71 16.91 5.88
N HIS A 183 -4.01 15.70 5.39
CA HIS A 183 -4.57 15.42 4.07
C HIS A 183 -5.81 14.52 4.18
N PRO A 184 -6.60 14.35 3.10
CA PRO A 184 -7.79 13.51 3.14
C PRO A 184 -7.51 12.07 3.55
N GLU A 185 -8.35 11.56 4.46
CA GLU A 185 -8.30 10.18 4.95
C GLU A 185 -9.55 9.43 4.46
N TYR A 186 -9.34 8.35 3.70
CA TYR A 186 -10.40 7.50 3.16
C TYR A 186 -10.54 6.22 3.97
N LEU A 187 -11.77 5.71 4.04
CA LEU A 187 -12.07 4.43 4.68
C LEU A 187 -12.39 3.39 3.60
N ILE A 188 -11.55 2.38 3.49
CA ILE A 188 -11.76 1.23 2.61
C ILE A 188 -11.55 -0.02 3.44
N THR A 189 -12.62 -0.75 3.70
CA THR A 189 -12.55 -2.01 4.46
C THR A 189 -11.73 -3.05 3.69
N PRO A 190 -11.01 -3.94 4.38
CA PRO A 190 -10.38 -5.08 3.71
C PRO A 190 -11.46 -5.94 3.05
N SER A 191 -11.10 -6.60 1.96
CA SER A 191 -11.95 -7.55 1.25
C SER A 191 -11.30 -8.93 1.22
N ILE A 192 -12.11 -9.96 1.02
CA ILE A 192 -11.64 -11.31 0.70
C ILE A 192 -11.78 -11.56 -0.79
N ASP A 193 -10.92 -12.41 -1.35
CA ASP A 193 -11.12 -12.96 -2.69
C ASP A 193 -11.99 -14.21 -2.59
N PRO A 194 -13.26 -14.19 -3.05
CA PRO A 194 -14.13 -15.36 -2.98
C PRO A 194 -13.65 -16.51 -3.88
N LEU A 195 -12.76 -16.24 -4.84
CA LEU A 195 -12.15 -17.25 -5.71
C LEU A 195 -10.80 -17.74 -5.18
N GLY A 196 -10.41 -17.32 -3.96
CA GLY A 196 -9.18 -17.79 -3.32
C GLY A 196 -9.36 -19.19 -2.73
N GLU A 197 -8.38 -20.08 -2.91
CA GLU A 197 -8.44 -21.48 -2.45
C GLU A 197 -8.89 -21.61 -0.98
N LYS A 198 -8.42 -20.71 -0.11
CA LYS A 198 -8.75 -20.69 1.32
C LYS A 198 -10.19 -20.25 1.67
N ASN A 199 -10.96 -19.78 0.70
CA ASN A 199 -12.30 -19.21 0.88
C ASN A 199 -13.39 -20.01 0.14
N LEU A 200 -13.04 -21.16 -0.47
CA LEU A 200 -13.95 -22.01 -1.24
C LEU A 200 -14.60 -23.14 -0.40
N GLU A 201 -14.31 -23.21 0.89
CA GLU A 201 -14.88 -24.18 1.85
C GLU A 201 -16.07 -23.61 2.65
#